data_AF-Q0IIA9-F1
#
_entry.id   AF-Q0IIA9-F1
#
_cell.length_a   1.000
_cell.length_b   1.000
_cell.length_c   1.000
_cell.angle_alpha   90.00
_cell.angle_beta   90.00
_cell.angle_gamma   90.00
#
_symmetry.space_group_name_H-M   'P 1'
#
loop_
_entity.id
_entity.type
_entity.pdbx_description
1 polymer ?
#
loop_
_entity_poly.entity_id
_entity_poly.type
_entity_poly.pdbx_seq_one_letter_code
_entity_poly.pdbx_strand_id
1 'polypeptide(L)'
;MLLVDADRPEPVRGGARELAVFLTPEPGAEAKEVEETIEGLLLRLEEFCSLADMIRSDTSQILEENIPLLKAKVVEMRGIYAKVDQLEAFVKMVRRHVSFLEAHVLQAERDHGALSQALRKWLGSSGLPALGNKRWAPVAPTFELPVLYRTEDYFPVDVGEVMP
;
A
#
# COMPACT_ATOMS: atom_id res chain seq x y z
N MET A 1 110.30 41.63 -26.18
CA MET A 1 109.01 41.64 -26.89
C MET A 1 108.21 40.44 -26.44
N LEU A 2 106.99 40.69 -25.96
CA LEU A 2 105.95 39.72 -25.60
C LEU A 2 105.35 39.10 -26.86
N LEU A 3 105.18 37.77 -26.90
CA LEU A 3 104.07 37.04 -27.56
C LEU A 3 103.99 35.65 -26.89
N VAL A 4 103.05 35.45 -25.97
CA VAL A 4 101.78 34.72 -26.18
C VAL A 4 102.02 33.25 -26.49
N ASP A 5 101.94 32.41 -25.46
CA ASP A 5 101.55 31.00 -25.61
C ASP A 5 100.28 30.81 -24.77
N ALA A 6 99.17 30.82 -25.49
CA ALA A 6 97.81 30.67 -24.99
C ALA A 6 97.35 29.28 -25.42
N ASP A 7 97.50 28.29 -24.56
CA ASP A 7 96.67 27.08 -24.61
C ASP A 7 96.64 26.42 -23.23
N ARG A 8 95.87 27.00 -22.32
CA ARG A 8 95.45 26.32 -21.10
C ARG A 8 94.03 25.84 -21.36
N PRO A 9 93.74 24.52 -21.33
CA PRO A 9 92.38 24.05 -21.55
C PRO A 9 91.52 24.58 -20.41
N GLU A 10 90.60 25.49 -20.74
CA GLU A 10 89.53 25.93 -19.85
C GLU A 10 88.83 24.67 -19.32
N PRO A 11 88.81 24.44 -18.00
CA PRO A 11 88.17 23.26 -17.47
C PRO A 11 86.69 23.36 -17.83
N VAL A 12 86.19 22.37 -18.57
CA VAL A 12 84.75 22.18 -18.86
C VAL A 12 84.04 21.91 -17.54
N ARG A 13 83.85 22.95 -16.74
CA ARG A 13 83.37 22.87 -15.35
C ARG A 13 81.85 23.01 -15.26
N GLY A 14 81.17 23.18 -16.39
CA GLY A 14 79.72 23.37 -16.49
C GLY A 14 78.94 22.06 -16.61
N GLY A 15 79.28 21.20 -17.58
CA GLY A 15 78.39 20.10 -17.99
C GLY A 15 78.11 19.04 -16.93
N ALA A 16 79.14 18.55 -16.22
CA ALA A 16 78.94 17.50 -15.20
C ALA A 16 78.20 18.01 -13.95
N ARG A 17 78.36 19.30 -13.60
CA ARG A 17 77.64 19.93 -12.49
C ARG A 17 76.19 20.22 -12.84
N GLU A 18 75.93 20.70 -14.05
CA GLU A 18 74.56 20.92 -14.53
C GLU A 18 73.80 19.60 -14.68
N LEU A 19 74.42 18.55 -15.21
CA LEU A 19 73.85 17.20 -15.23
C LEU A 19 73.60 16.65 -13.82
N ALA A 20 74.52 16.87 -12.86
CA ALA A 20 74.32 16.43 -11.49
C ALA A 20 73.12 17.12 -10.83
N VAL A 21 72.90 18.41 -11.08
CA VAL A 21 71.74 19.17 -10.57
C VAL A 21 70.43 18.71 -11.21
N PHE A 22 70.43 18.37 -12.51
CA PHE A 22 69.26 17.79 -13.18
C PHE A 22 68.94 16.36 -12.73
N LEU A 23 69.96 15.60 -12.28
CA LEU A 23 69.84 14.19 -11.87
C LEU A 23 69.72 14.01 -10.35
N THR A 24 69.84 15.08 -9.56
CA THR A 24 69.53 15.03 -8.13
C THR A 24 68.08 15.43 -7.94
N PRO A 25 67.16 14.47 -7.73
CA PRO A 25 65.81 14.83 -7.30
C PRO A 25 65.94 15.65 -6.02
N GLU A 26 65.20 16.75 -5.92
CA GLU A 26 65.05 17.51 -4.68
C GLU A 26 64.27 16.60 -3.71
N PRO A 27 64.93 15.95 -2.74
CA PRO A 27 64.29 14.91 -1.93
C PRO A 27 63.15 15.48 -1.06
N GLY A 28 63.17 16.79 -0.81
CA GLY A 28 62.08 17.49 -0.12
C GLY A 28 60.83 17.69 -0.98
N ALA A 29 60.96 17.75 -2.32
CA ALA A 29 59.82 17.93 -3.21
C ALA A 29 59.01 16.63 -3.37
N GLU A 30 59.69 15.50 -3.60
CA GLU A 30 59.05 14.18 -3.70
C GLU A 30 58.40 13.78 -2.36
N ALA A 31 59.09 14.04 -1.23
CA ALA A 31 58.53 13.78 0.10
C ALA A 31 57.25 14.58 0.36
N LYS A 32 57.20 15.85 -0.10
CA LYS A 32 56.04 16.72 0.04
C LYS A 32 54.86 16.26 -0.83
N GLU A 33 55.11 15.83 -2.07
CA GLU A 33 54.05 15.28 -2.94
C GLU A 33 53.42 14.02 -2.32
N VAL A 34 54.25 13.16 -1.72
CA VAL A 34 53.77 11.98 -0.99
C VAL A 34 52.95 12.38 0.24
N GLU A 35 53.39 13.38 1.01
CA GLU A 35 52.66 13.90 2.17
C GLU A 35 51.28 14.47 1.76
N GLU A 36 51.23 15.32 0.73
CA GLU A 36 49.98 15.87 0.18
C GLU A 36 49.04 14.74 -0.33
N THR A 37 49.61 13.70 -0.93
CA THR A 37 48.84 12.51 -1.36
C THR A 37 48.29 11.73 -0.17
N ILE A 38 49.08 11.53 0.88
CA ILE A 38 48.64 10.86 2.11
C ILE A 38 47.52 11.63 2.78
N GLU A 39 47.66 12.96 2.92
CA GLU A 39 46.60 13.81 3.46
C GLU A 39 45.30 13.69 2.67
N GLY A 40 45.40 13.72 1.33
CA GLY A 40 44.25 13.52 0.45
C GLY A 40 43.60 12.14 0.60
N LEU A 41 44.39 11.09 0.83
CA LEU A 41 43.87 9.73 1.08
C LEU A 41 43.21 9.61 2.45
N LEU A 42 43.78 10.23 3.49
CA LEU A 42 43.19 10.24 4.84
C LEU A 42 41.84 10.95 4.85
N LEU A 43 41.71 12.07 4.14
CA LEU A 43 40.43 12.77 4.01
C LEU A 43 39.37 11.88 3.34
N ARG A 44 39.72 11.22 2.23
CA ARG A 44 38.80 10.29 1.55
C ARG A 44 38.42 9.09 2.41
N LEU A 45 39.34 8.63 3.26
CA LEU A 45 39.06 7.54 4.20
C LEU A 45 38.04 7.98 5.26
N GLU A 46 38.16 9.20 5.78
CA GLU A 46 37.19 9.78 6.73
C GLU A 46 35.80 9.94 6.09
N GLU A 47 35.74 10.42 4.85
CA GLU A 47 34.50 10.48 4.05
C GLU A 47 33.88 9.09 3.86
N PHE A 48 34.70 8.09 3.52
CA PHE A 48 34.24 6.72 3.34
C PHE A 48 33.69 6.13 4.65
N CYS A 49 34.36 6.34 5.78
CA CYS A 49 33.88 5.92 7.10
C CYS A 49 32.53 6.58 7.42
N SER A 50 32.40 7.87 7.15
CA SER A 50 31.15 8.61 7.36
C SER A 50 29.99 8.04 6.51
N LEU A 51 30.25 7.72 5.24
CA LEU A 51 29.26 7.05 4.38
C LEU A 51 28.89 5.66 4.90
N ALA A 52 29.87 4.87 5.33
CA ALA A 52 29.63 3.53 5.86
C ALA A 52 28.76 3.59 7.13
N ASP A 53 29.00 4.57 7.99
CA ASP A 53 28.22 4.80 9.20
C ASP A 53 26.79 5.21 8.90
N MET A 54 26.59 6.07 7.89
CA MET A 54 25.27 6.47 7.42
C MET A 54 24.49 5.27 6.85
N ILE A 55 25.13 4.47 5.98
CA ILE A 55 24.51 3.26 5.42
C ILE A 55 24.12 2.29 6.54
N ARG A 56 24.98 2.11 7.53
CA ARG A 56 24.71 1.24 8.67
C ARG A 56 23.53 1.77 9.49
N SER A 57 23.49 3.07 9.77
CA SER A 57 22.39 3.72 10.48
C SER A 57 21.07 3.55 9.74
N ASP A 58 21.05 3.86 8.45
CA ASP A 58 19.85 3.75 7.60
C ASP A 58 19.37 2.30 7.52
N THR A 59 20.31 1.35 7.40
CA THR A 59 19.99 -0.08 7.37
C THR A 59 19.35 -0.51 8.69
N SER A 60 19.91 -0.11 9.83
CA SER A 60 19.31 -0.37 11.14
C SER A 60 17.91 0.25 11.24
N GLN A 61 17.73 1.50 10.83
CA GLN A 61 16.42 2.14 10.85
C GLN A 61 15.39 1.39 9.97
N ILE A 62 15.79 0.94 8.79
CA ILE A 62 14.92 0.16 7.90
C ILE A 62 14.51 -1.17 8.55
N LEU A 63 15.49 -1.92 9.07
CA LEU A 63 15.27 -3.26 9.58
C LEU A 63 14.54 -3.27 10.93
N GLU A 64 14.86 -2.34 11.81
CA GLU A 64 14.41 -2.33 13.20
C GLU A 64 13.12 -1.51 13.39
N GLU A 65 12.88 -0.49 12.56
CA GLU A 65 11.72 0.40 12.69
C GLU A 65 10.75 0.28 11.51
N ASN A 66 11.22 0.59 10.30
CA ASN A 66 10.33 0.76 9.14
C ASN A 66 9.68 -0.56 8.70
N ILE A 67 10.44 -1.66 8.63
CA ILE A 67 9.88 -2.97 8.26
C ILE A 67 8.84 -3.45 9.29
N PRO A 68 9.11 -3.43 10.60
CA PRO A 68 8.10 -3.76 11.61
C PRO A 68 6.85 -2.86 11.54
N LEU A 69 7.03 -1.56 11.38
CA LEU A 69 5.91 -0.61 11.24
C LEU A 69 5.07 -0.92 10.00
N LEU A 70 5.71 -1.15 8.85
CA LEU A 70 5.01 -1.54 7.62
C LEU A 70 4.26 -2.86 7.79
N LYS A 71 4.88 -3.85 8.45
CA LYS A 71 4.23 -5.13 8.75
C LYS A 71 2.98 -4.95 9.61
N ALA A 72 3.05 -4.10 10.64
CA ALA A 72 1.88 -3.77 11.47
C ALA A 72 0.77 -3.11 10.65
N LYS A 73 1.13 -2.14 9.79
CA LYS A 73 0.18 -1.47 8.90
C LYS A 73 -0.48 -2.42 7.89
N VAL A 74 0.26 -3.39 7.35
CA VAL A 74 -0.31 -4.43 6.48
C VAL A 74 -1.32 -5.30 7.23
N VAL A 75 -1.07 -5.61 8.51
CA VAL A 75 -2.04 -6.36 9.34
C VAL A 75 -3.28 -5.53 9.60
N GLU A 76 -3.15 -4.24 9.93
CA GLU A 76 -4.29 -3.32 10.07
C GLU A 76 -5.14 -3.29 8.79
N MET A 77 -4.50 -3.17 7.61
CA MET A 77 -5.19 -3.19 6.32
C MET A 77 -5.98 -4.48 6.09
N ARG A 78 -5.47 -5.65 6.51
CA ARG A 78 -6.23 -6.91 6.43
C ARG A 78 -7.53 -6.85 7.25
N GLY A 79 -7.50 -6.22 8.42
CA GLY A 79 -8.70 -5.97 9.22
C GLY A 79 -9.72 -5.09 8.51
N ILE A 80 -9.26 -4.05 7.80
CA ILE A 80 -10.13 -3.18 6.99
C ILE A 80 -10.78 -3.99 5.86
N TYR A 81 -10.04 -4.81 5.12
CA TYR A 81 -10.59 -5.65 4.07
C TYR A 81 -11.62 -6.66 4.60
N ALA A 82 -11.38 -7.26 5.77
CA ALA A 82 -12.37 -8.13 6.40
C ALA A 82 -13.69 -7.40 6.72
N LYS A 83 -13.63 -6.13 7.15
CA LYS A 83 -14.83 -5.30 7.35
C LYS A 83 -15.54 -5.00 6.03
N VAL A 84 -14.80 -4.77 4.94
CA VAL A 84 -15.36 -4.60 3.60
C VAL A 84 -16.08 -5.87 3.13
N ASP A 85 -15.48 -7.05 3.34
CA ASP A 85 -16.09 -8.33 2.97
C ASP A 85 -17.37 -8.60 3.76
N GLN A 86 -17.39 -8.29 5.07
CA GLN A 86 -18.59 -8.37 5.91
C GLN A 86 -19.69 -7.43 5.41
N LEU A 87 -19.34 -6.21 5.04
CA LEU A 87 -20.28 -5.24 4.47
C LEU A 87 -20.85 -5.75 3.13
N GLU A 88 -20.03 -6.34 2.27
CA GLU A 88 -20.49 -6.91 1.01
C GLU A 88 -21.48 -8.07 1.25
N ALA A 89 -21.15 -9.00 2.16
CA ALA A 89 -22.02 -10.10 2.54
C ALA A 89 -23.36 -9.57 3.09
N PHE A 90 -23.30 -8.53 3.92
CA PHE A 90 -24.47 -7.85 4.44
C PHE A 90 -25.36 -7.28 3.32
N VAL A 91 -24.79 -6.52 2.39
CA VAL A 91 -25.52 -5.95 1.25
C VAL A 91 -26.13 -7.05 0.36
N LYS A 92 -25.43 -8.16 0.13
CA LYS A 92 -25.96 -9.32 -0.60
C LYS A 92 -27.18 -9.92 0.09
N MET A 93 -27.15 -10.05 1.42
CA MET A 93 -28.27 -10.56 2.20
C MET A 93 -29.49 -9.63 2.13
N VAL A 94 -29.28 -8.32 2.29
CA VAL A 94 -30.37 -7.32 2.15
C VAL A 94 -30.99 -7.38 0.76
N ARG A 95 -30.18 -7.44 -0.30
CA ARG A 95 -30.68 -7.59 -1.68
C ARG A 95 -31.59 -8.81 -1.83
N ARG A 96 -31.20 -9.95 -1.25
CA ARG A 96 -32.02 -11.17 -1.28
C ARG A 96 -33.37 -10.96 -0.58
N HIS A 97 -33.38 -10.35 0.60
CA HIS A 97 -34.61 -10.10 1.35
C HIS A 97 -35.54 -9.12 0.63
N VAL A 98 -35.00 -8.05 0.03
CA VAL A 98 -35.80 -7.10 -0.77
C VAL A 98 -36.40 -7.80 -1.99
N SER A 99 -35.61 -8.60 -2.71
CA SER A 99 -36.09 -9.35 -3.89
C SER A 99 -37.21 -10.34 -3.51
N PHE A 100 -37.06 -11.00 -2.36
CA PHE A 100 -38.09 -11.90 -1.82
C PHE A 100 -39.39 -11.15 -1.49
N LEU A 101 -39.28 -10.01 -0.79
CA LEU A 101 -40.42 -9.19 -0.44
C LEU A 101 -41.13 -8.64 -1.68
N GLU A 102 -40.38 -8.14 -2.67
CA GLU A 102 -40.91 -7.65 -3.95
C GLU A 102 -41.71 -8.74 -4.67
N ALA A 103 -41.19 -9.97 -4.74
CA ALA A 103 -41.89 -11.10 -5.34
C ALA A 103 -43.22 -11.40 -4.63
N HIS A 104 -43.24 -11.35 -3.29
CA HIS A 104 -44.45 -11.57 -2.50
C HIS A 104 -45.49 -10.45 -2.68
N VAL A 105 -45.05 -9.19 -2.74
CA VAL A 105 -45.94 -8.04 -3.01
C VAL A 105 -46.54 -8.17 -4.40
N LEU A 106 -45.73 -8.44 -5.42
CA LEU A 106 -46.22 -8.64 -6.79
C LEU A 106 -47.21 -9.81 -6.89
N GLN A 107 -46.98 -10.90 -6.15
CA GLN A 107 -47.90 -12.03 -6.10
C GLN A 107 -49.23 -11.64 -5.44
N ALA A 108 -49.18 -10.97 -4.29
CA ALA A 108 -50.37 -10.49 -3.59
C ALA A 108 -51.19 -9.52 -4.45
N GLU A 109 -50.55 -8.60 -5.16
CA GLU A 109 -51.20 -7.67 -6.09
C GLU A 109 -51.92 -8.40 -7.23
N ARG A 110 -51.28 -9.41 -7.84
CA ARG A 110 -51.92 -10.23 -8.89
C ARG A 110 -53.12 -10.98 -8.36
N ASP A 111 -52.99 -11.60 -7.19
CA ASP A 111 -54.06 -12.39 -6.59
C ASP A 111 -55.25 -11.52 -6.19
N HIS A 112 -55.01 -10.35 -5.59
CA HIS A 112 -56.07 -9.38 -5.26
C HIS A 112 -56.71 -8.78 -6.52
N GLY A 113 -55.91 -8.45 -7.54
CA GLY A 113 -56.38 -7.98 -8.83
C GLY A 113 -57.28 -9.00 -9.51
N ALA A 114 -56.86 -10.25 -9.59
CA ALA A 114 -57.63 -11.36 -10.15
C ALA A 114 -58.94 -11.62 -9.38
N LEU A 115 -58.88 -11.58 -8.04
CA LEU A 115 -60.04 -11.78 -7.17
C LEU A 115 -61.07 -10.66 -7.37
N SER A 116 -60.63 -9.40 -7.42
CA SER A 116 -61.51 -8.25 -7.67
C SER A 116 -62.18 -8.30 -9.05
N GLN A 117 -61.46 -8.76 -10.08
CA GLN A 117 -61.99 -8.95 -11.43
C GLN A 117 -62.97 -10.12 -11.50
N ALA A 118 -62.68 -11.23 -10.82
CA ALA A 118 -63.60 -12.36 -10.71
C ALA A 118 -64.90 -11.97 -9.99
N LEU A 119 -64.79 -11.19 -8.90
CA LEU A 119 -65.95 -10.68 -8.15
C LEU A 119 -66.81 -9.74 -9.02
N ARG A 120 -66.18 -8.84 -9.79
CA ARG A 120 -66.90 -7.97 -10.75
C ARG A 120 -67.61 -8.76 -11.84
N LYS A 121 -66.99 -9.81 -12.38
CA LYS A 121 -67.62 -10.71 -13.38
C LYS A 121 -68.78 -11.49 -12.78
N TRP A 122 -68.65 -11.97 -11.55
CA TRP A 122 -69.73 -12.66 -10.84
C TRP A 122 -70.93 -11.72 -10.57
N LEU A 123 -70.68 -10.48 -10.14
CA LEU A 123 -71.72 -9.47 -9.91
C LEU A 123 -72.32 -8.89 -11.21
N GLY A 124 -71.53 -8.84 -12.29
CA GLY A 124 -71.95 -8.33 -13.59
C GLY A 124 -72.63 -9.36 -14.49
N SER A 125 -72.53 -10.65 -14.17
CA SER A 125 -73.25 -11.72 -14.88
C SER A 125 -74.64 -11.86 -14.29
N SER A 126 -75.64 -11.25 -14.94
CA SER A 126 -77.06 -11.39 -14.58
C SER A 126 -77.52 -12.84 -14.75
N GLY A 127 -77.40 -13.63 -13.67
CA GLY A 127 -77.86 -15.00 -13.57
C GLY A 127 -77.30 -15.65 -12.31
N LEU A 128 -78.01 -15.51 -11.19
CA LEU A 128 -77.67 -16.18 -9.93
C LEU A 128 -77.88 -17.70 -10.07
N PRO A 129 -76.85 -18.56 -9.95
CA PRO A 129 -77.10 -19.97 -9.70
C PRO A 129 -77.47 -20.16 -8.23
N ALA A 130 -78.46 -21.01 -7.97
CA ALA A 130 -78.95 -21.32 -6.63
C ALA A 130 -77.80 -21.80 -5.70
N LEU A 131 -77.69 -21.14 -4.55
CA LEU A 131 -76.63 -21.30 -3.57
C LEU A 131 -76.81 -22.61 -2.78
N GLY A 132 -76.25 -23.71 -3.29
CA GLY A 132 -76.09 -24.96 -2.57
C GLY A 132 -74.92 -24.89 -1.57
N ASN A 133 -75.22 -25.05 -0.28
CA ASN A 133 -74.23 -25.05 0.80
C ASN A 133 -73.18 -26.17 0.65
N LYS A 134 -72.02 -25.84 0.08
CA LYS A 134 -70.74 -26.49 0.42
C LYS A 134 -69.72 -25.40 0.69
N ARG A 135 -69.42 -25.18 1.97
CA ARG A 135 -68.36 -24.27 2.41
C ARG A 135 -67.02 -24.86 1.97
N TRP A 136 -66.54 -24.47 0.79
CA TRP A 136 -65.11 -24.52 0.51
C TRP A 136 -64.51 -23.35 1.29
N ALA A 137 -63.93 -23.62 2.45
CA ALA A 137 -63.01 -22.67 3.06
C ALA A 137 -61.71 -22.75 2.24
N PRO A 138 -61.28 -21.68 1.55
CA PRO A 138 -59.91 -21.62 1.09
C PRO A 138 -59.06 -21.63 2.36
N VAL A 139 -58.19 -22.63 2.52
CA VAL A 139 -57.14 -22.55 3.54
C VAL A 139 -56.33 -21.31 3.16
N ALA A 140 -56.46 -20.25 3.95
CA ALA A 140 -55.60 -19.10 3.81
C ALA A 140 -54.16 -19.61 3.95
N PRO A 141 -53.26 -19.35 2.98
CA PRO A 141 -51.87 -19.71 3.18
C PRO A 141 -51.40 -19.01 4.46
N THR A 142 -50.84 -19.78 5.39
CA THR A 142 -50.27 -19.24 6.62
C THR A 142 -49.20 -18.24 6.21
N PHE A 143 -49.49 -16.95 6.37
CA PHE A 143 -48.53 -15.91 6.07
C PHE A 143 -47.41 -15.97 7.12
N GLU A 144 -46.26 -16.48 6.72
CA GLU A 144 -45.06 -16.41 7.54
C GLU A 144 -44.45 -15.02 7.38
N LEU A 145 -44.33 -14.31 8.52
CA LEU A 145 -43.71 -13.01 8.57
C LEU A 145 -42.24 -13.15 8.16
N PRO A 146 -41.74 -12.38 7.17
CA PRO A 146 -40.34 -12.39 6.82
C PRO A 146 -39.49 -12.05 8.05
N VAL A 147 -38.44 -12.83 8.29
CA VAL A 147 -37.48 -12.54 9.36
C VAL A 147 -36.85 -11.18 9.07
N LEU A 148 -37.21 -10.19 9.87
CA LEU A 148 -36.66 -8.84 9.75
C LEU A 148 -35.20 -8.85 10.22
N TYR A 149 -34.35 -8.22 9.42
CA TYR A 149 -32.94 -8.12 9.71
C TYR A 149 -32.67 -7.13 10.85
N ARG A 150 -31.68 -7.44 11.69
CA ARG A 150 -31.10 -6.53 12.69
C ARG A 150 -29.62 -6.32 12.41
N THR A 151 -29.19 -5.06 12.36
CA THR A 151 -27.78 -4.66 12.11
C THR A 151 -26.82 -5.20 13.15
N GLU A 152 -27.33 -5.32 14.36
CA GLU A 152 -26.68 -5.83 15.57
C GLU A 152 -26.07 -7.22 15.36
N ASP A 153 -26.71 -8.07 14.54
CA ASP A 153 -26.34 -9.48 14.37
C ASP A 153 -25.08 -9.65 13.49
N TYR A 154 -24.68 -8.61 12.75
CA TYR A 154 -23.59 -8.67 11.76
C TYR A 154 -22.47 -7.66 12.04
N PHE A 155 -22.78 -6.58 12.75
CA PHE A 155 -21.81 -5.57 13.19
C PHE A 155 -21.90 -5.44 14.72
N PRO A 156 -21.32 -6.40 15.48
CA PRO A 156 -21.26 -6.27 16.93
C PRO A 156 -20.49 -4.99 17.27
N VAL A 157 -21.07 -4.15 18.12
CA VAL A 157 -20.40 -2.96 18.65
C VAL A 157 -19.20 -3.44 19.47
N ASP A 158 -17.99 -3.05 19.06
CA ASP A 158 -16.79 -3.36 19.82
C ASP A 158 -16.84 -2.54 21.12
N VAL A 159 -17.15 -3.20 22.24
CA VAL A 159 -17.35 -2.57 23.55
C VAL A 159 -16.02 -2.02 24.12
N GLY A 160 -14.90 -2.20 23.41
CA GLY A 160 -13.57 -1.73 23.79
C GLY A 160 -13.26 -0.25 23.50
N GLU A 161 -14.09 0.48 22.74
CA GLU A 161 -13.83 1.88 22.35
C GLU A 161 -14.77 2.88 23.05
N VAL A 162 -15.42 2.45 24.15
CA VAL A 162 -16.19 3.33 25.05
C VAL A 162 -15.60 3.24 26.46
N MET A 163 -14.41 3.80 26.66
CA MET A 163 -14.05 4.37 27.96
C MET A 163 -13.43 5.76 27.75
N PRO A 164 -13.82 6.76 28.57
CA PRO A 164 -13.36 8.14 28.46
C PRO A 164 -11.88 8.32 28.81
#